data_AF-A0A382ZB08-F1
#
_entry.id   AF-A0A382ZB08-F1
#
_cell.length_a   1.000
_cell.length_b   1.000
_cell.length_c   1.000
_cell.angle_alpha   90.00
_cell.angle_beta   90.00
_cell.angle_gamma   90.00
#
_symmetry.space_group_name_H-M   'P 1'
#
loop_
_entity.id
_entity.type
_entity.pdbx_description
1 polymer ?
#
loop_
_entity_poly.entity_id
_entity_poly.type
_entity_poly.pdbx_seq_one_letter_code
_entity_poly.pdbx_strand_id
1 'polypeptide(L)'
;MRTVSFLDLQTADLEVGTTYECGEGGALRGEPINRLLVVGNRGGIRPRNIRDSYGNAVPGRIAYIALFVTGLVPEWPDRYDTETQTLIYYGDNRKPGKDILHTSRRGNIALKNAFESATADRAGVAPFFVFERVSGSRDVMFLGCAVPGSRHVPPREDLTVEWNVSGGQLFRNYRGVFTVLGCQSISRSWINDLQVGLGAGLSAPHEWMDWIRA
;
A
#
# COMPACT_ATOMS: atom_id res chain seq x y z
N MET A 1 -20.57 -10.79 5.57
CA MET A 1 -19.56 -9.80 5.16
C MET A 1 -19.67 -8.63 6.12
N ARG A 2 -18.57 -8.25 6.78
CA ARG A 2 -18.57 -7.09 7.69
C ARG A 2 -18.39 -5.83 6.85
N THR A 3 -19.13 -4.78 7.21
CA THR A 3 -19.09 -3.49 6.51
C THR A 3 -18.97 -2.36 7.52
N VAL A 4 -18.23 -1.32 7.17
CA VAL A 4 -18.08 -0.09 7.97
C VAL A 4 -18.53 1.10 7.14
N SER A 5 -19.44 1.89 7.71
CA SER A 5 -20.01 3.05 7.03
C SER A 5 -18.97 4.14 6.78
N PHE A 6 -19.20 4.97 5.76
CA PHE A 6 -18.31 6.10 5.45
C PHE A 6 -18.10 7.06 6.64
N LEU A 7 -19.12 7.20 7.50
CA LEU A 7 -19.07 8.10 8.67
C LEU A 7 -18.12 7.59 9.75
N ASP A 8 -17.96 6.28 9.87
CA ASP A 8 -17.16 5.62 10.92
C ASP A 8 -15.70 5.39 10.52
N LEU A 9 -15.34 5.60 9.25
CA LEU A 9 -14.00 5.29 8.72
C LEU A 9 -12.85 5.99 9.43
N GLN A 10 -13.06 7.17 10.01
CA GLN A 10 -11.97 7.92 10.65
C GLN A 10 -11.49 7.29 11.96
N THR A 11 -12.36 6.52 12.62
CA THR A 11 -12.08 5.87 13.90
C THR A 11 -11.95 4.36 13.77
N ALA A 12 -12.37 3.79 12.64
CA ALA A 12 -12.33 2.36 12.39
C ALA A 12 -10.91 1.77 12.34
N ASP A 13 -10.79 0.53 12.79
CA ASP A 13 -9.66 -0.35 12.52
C ASP A 13 -9.70 -0.87 11.07
N LEU A 14 -8.56 -1.37 10.56
CA LEU A 14 -8.53 -2.12 9.30
C LEU A 14 -8.59 -3.62 9.58
N GLU A 15 -9.66 -4.28 9.18
CA GLU A 15 -9.87 -5.71 9.42
C GLU A 15 -9.94 -6.46 8.09
N VAL A 16 -9.20 -7.56 7.99
CA VAL A 16 -9.10 -8.33 6.74
C VAL A 16 -10.49 -8.81 6.30
N GLY A 17 -10.82 -8.58 5.02
CA GLY A 17 -12.11 -8.95 4.43
C GLY A 17 -13.28 -8.02 4.79
N THR A 18 -13.04 -6.93 5.52
CA THR A 18 -14.07 -5.92 5.80
C THR A 18 -14.19 -4.92 4.66
N THR A 19 -15.44 -4.62 4.28
CA THR A 19 -15.77 -3.60 3.28
C THR A 19 -15.92 -2.23 3.94
N TYR A 20 -15.28 -1.22 3.37
CA TYR A 20 -15.33 0.16 3.82
C TYR A 20 -16.04 1.01 2.77
N GLU A 21 -17.19 1.55 3.15
CA GLU A 21 -18.12 2.18 2.22
C GLU A 21 -17.62 3.54 1.73
N CYS A 22 -17.89 3.84 0.46
CA CYS A 22 -17.69 5.16 -0.09
C CYS A 22 -18.78 6.14 0.35
N GLY A 23 -18.43 7.42 0.36
CA GLY A 23 -19.38 8.48 0.66
C GLY A 23 -20.41 8.65 -0.46
N GLU A 24 -21.58 9.16 -0.09
CA GLU A 24 -22.68 9.42 -1.02
C GLU A 24 -22.30 10.35 -2.17
N GLY A 25 -22.97 10.17 -3.32
CA GLY A 25 -22.83 11.04 -4.49
C GLY A 25 -21.50 10.92 -5.22
N GLY A 26 -20.55 10.11 -4.72
CA GLY A 26 -19.42 9.69 -5.52
C GLY A 26 -18.32 10.70 -5.76
N ALA A 27 -18.34 11.78 -5.00
CA ALA A 27 -17.30 12.79 -5.04
C ALA A 27 -15.98 12.21 -4.50
N LEU A 28 -14.84 12.81 -4.91
CA LEU A 28 -13.52 12.43 -4.41
C LEU A 28 -13.36 12.57 -2.89
N ARG A 29 -14.19 13.40 -2.24
CA ARG A 29 -14.26 13.52 -0.78
C ARG A 29 -14.82 12.28 -0.10
N GLY A 30 -15.58 11.48 -0.84
CA GLY A 30 -16.18 10.21 -0.38
C GLY A 30 -15.28 9.01 -0.62
N GLU A 31 -13.99 9.20 -0.88
CA GLU A 31 -13.08 8.09 -1.18
C GLU A 31 -12.64 7.38 0.12
N PRO A 32 -12.92 6.07 0.28
CA PRO A 32 -12.75 5.39 1.56
C PRO A 32 -11.31 5.38 2.10
N ILE A 33 -10.32 5.11 1.24
CA ILE A 33 -8.91 4.98 1.66
C ILE A 33 -8.38 6.32 2.17
N ASN A 34 -8.72 7.43 1.50
CA ASN A 34 -8.41 8.77 1.98
C ASN A 34 -9.07 9.06 3.33
N ARG A 35 -10.32 8.64 3.54
CA ARG A 35 -11.01 8.85 4.82
C ARG A 35 -10.38 8.01 5.95
N LEU A 36 -10.01 6.76 5.66
CA LEU A 36 -9.37 5.84 6.59
C LEU A 36 -7.95 6.26 6.97
N LEU A 37 -7.14 6.69 5.99
CA LEU A 37 -5.68 6.79 6.13
C LEU A 37 -5.12 8.20 5.85
N VAL A 38 -5.96 9.16 5.46
CA VAL A 38 -5.55 10.54 5.14
C VAL A 38 -4.42 10.57 4.09
N VAL A 39 -4.42 9.62 3.17
CA VAL A 39 -3.53 9.53 2.00
C VAL A 39 -4.17 10.23 0.79
N GLY A 40 -3.47 10.33 -0.34
CA GLY A 40 -4.11 10.80 -1.58
C GLY A 40 -5.36 9.99 -1.95
N ASN A 41 -6.38 10.64 -2.51
CA ASN A 41 -7.65 10.02 -2.92
C ASN A 41 -7.64 9.47 -4.36
N ARG A 42 -6.46 9.36 -4.98
CA ARG A 42 -6.26 8.88 -6.36
C ARG A 42 -4.93 8.16 -6.50
N GLY A 43 -4.89 7.21 -7.43
CA GLY A 43 -3.70 6.42 -7.76
C GLY A 43 -3.66 5.09 -7.02
N GLY A 44 -2.78 4.19 -7.46
CA GLY A 44 -2.61 2.87 -6.86
C GLY A 44 -1.69 2.88 -5.63
N ILE A 45 -0.62 3.68 -5.66
CA ILE A 45 0.38 3.77 -4.58
C ILE A 45 0.22 5.11 -3.89
N ARG A 46 -0.08 5.10 -2.59
CA ARG A 46 -0.49 6.30 -1.85
C ARG A 46 0.28 6.40 -0.52
N PRO A 47 1.47 7.03 -0.51
CA PRO A 47 2.25 7.19 0.70
C PRO A 47 1.64 8.24 1.64
N ARG A 48 1.82 8.03 2.94
CA ARG A 48 1.62 9.02 4.01
C ARG A 48 2.98 9.29 4.66
N ASN A 49 3.34 10.55 4.85
CA ASN A 49 4.55 10.89 5.61
C ASN A 49 4.26 10.95 7.11
N ILE A 50 5.28 10.64 7.90
CA ILE A 50 5.35 10.96 9.33
C ILE A 50 5.15 12.47 9.51
N ARG A 51 4.51 12.85 10.61
CA ARG A 51 4.33 14.23 11.03
C ARG A 51 5.23 14.55 12.22
N ASP A 52 5.76 15.77 12.23
CA ASP A 52 6.46 16.32 13.39
C ASP A 52 5.47 16.72 14.50
N SER A 53 6.00 17.19 15.64
CA SER A 53 5.21 17.66 16.78
C SER A 53 4.28 18.84 16.47
N TYR A 54 4.51 19.55 15.36
CA TYR A 54 3.67 20.66 14.89
C TYR A 54 2.64 20.20 13.84
N GLY A 55 2.62 18.91 13.51
CA GLY A 55 1.72 18.33 12.53
C GLY A 55 2.16 18.47 11.07
N ASN A 56 3.38 18.95 10.80
CA ASN A 56 3.90 19.10 9.44
C ASN A 56 4.46 17.76 8.94
N ALA A 57 4.25 17.47 7.66
CA ALA A 57 4.81 16.27 7.04
C ALA A 57 6.35 16.37 6.99
N VAL A 58 7.03 15.36 7.51
CA VAL A 58 8.49 15.24 7.43
C VAL A 58 8.85 14.64 6.06
N PRO A 59 9.51 15.38 5.15
CA PRO A 59 9.79 14.89 3.81
C PRO A 59 10.68 13.64 3.83
N GLY A 60 10.35 12.64 2.99
CA GLY A 60 11.11 11.41 2.86
C GLY A 60 10.91 10.38 3.98
N ARG A 61 10.22 10.73 5.07
CA ARG A 61 9.88 9.83 6.18
C ARG A 61 8.46 9.30 6.00
N ILE A 62 8.31 8.11 5.43
CA ILE A 62 7.01 7.50 5.15
C ILE A 62 6.51 6.77 6.42
N ALA A 63 5.28 7.04 6.83
CA ALA A 63 4.59 6.37 7.93
C ALA A 63 3.98 5.05 7.49
N TYR A 64 3.33 5.04 6.32
CA TYR A 64 2.74 3.87 5.67
C TYR A 64 2.40 4.18 4.22
N ILE A 65 2.09 3.14 3.44
CA ILE A 65 1.69 3.25 2.04
C ILE A 65 0.39 2.47 1.85
N ALA A 66 -0.65 3.12 1.33
CA ALA A 66 -1.81 2.36 0.86
C ALA A 66 -1.55 1.88 -0.58
N LEU A 67 -1.73 0.58 -0.81
CA LEU A 67 -1.77 -0.03 -2.14
C LEU A 67 -3.21 -0.31 -2.52
N PHE A 68 -3.62 0.16 -3.68
CA PHE A 68 -4.97 -0.04 -4.21
C PHE A 68 -4.92 -0.92 -5.45
N VAL A 69 -5.31 -2.19 -5.26
CA VAL A 69 -5.44 -3.20 -6.29
C VAL A 69 -6.75 -2.96 -7.02
N THR A 70 -6.68 -2.54 -8.28
CA THR A 70 -7.90 -2.31 -9.07
C THR A 70 -8.38 -3.58 -9.75
N GLY A 71 -7.48 -4.47 -10.17
CA GLY A 71 -7.81 -5.62 -11.01
C GLY A 71 -8.30 -5.24 -12.42
N LEU A 72 -8.24 -3.96 -12.79
CA LEU A 72 -8.85 -3.42 -14.02
C LEU A 72 -7.84 -3.10 -15.13
N VAL A 73 -6.56 -3.44 -14.95
CA VAL A 73 -5.50 -3.12 -15.89
C VAL A 73 -4.84 -4.41 -16.36
N PRO A 74 -5.35 -5.04 -17.44
CA PRO A 74 -4.88 -6.36 -17.89
C PRO A 74 -3.38 -6.41 -18.18
N GLU A 75 -2.79 -5.30 -18.64
CA GLU A 75 -1.36 -5.20 -18.94
C GLU A 75 -0.48 -5.22 -17.69
N TRP A 76 -1.09 -4.96 -16.52
CA TRP A 76 -0.44 -4.89 -15.21
C TRP A 76 -1.28 -5.69 -14.22
N PRO A 77 -1.24 -7.04 -14.29
CA PRO A 77 -2.14 -7.93 -13.55
C PRO A 77 -1.72 -8.03 -12.08
N ASP A 78 -2.00 -6.98 -11.32
CA ASP A 78 -1.91 -6.98 -9.86
C ASP A 78 -2.69 -8.20 -9.33
N ARG A 79 -2.06 -9.06 -8.51
CA ARG A 79 -2.63 -10.34 -8.05
C ARG A 79 -2.25 -10.63 -6.62
N TYR A 80 -3.25 -10.87 -5.79
CA TYR A 80 -3.07 -11.42 -4.45
C TYR A 80 -3.40 -12.92 -4.45
N ASP A 81 -2.46 -13.73 -3.98
CA ASP A 81 -2.57 -15.16 -3.84
C ASP A 81 -2.76 -15.49 -2.35
N THR A 82 -3.97 -15.92 -1.98
CA THR A 82 -4.34 -16.16 -0.58
C THR A 82 -3.70 -17.43 -0.01
N GLU A 83 -3.36 -18.42 -0.84
CA GLU A 83 -2.73 -19.66 -0.39
C GLU A 83 -1.27 -19.39 0.01
N THR A 84 -0.56 -18.62 -0.80
CA THR A 84 0.86 -18.27 -0.56
C THR A 84 1.05 -16.96 0.19
N GLN A 85 -0.03 -16.24 0.50
CA GLN A 85 -0.02 -14.89 1.07
C GLN A 85 0.89 -13.92 0.29
N THR A 86 1.00 -14.12 -1.02
CA THR A 86 1.91 -13.36 -1.88
C THR A 86 1.12 -12.39 -2.76
N LEU A 87 1.48 -11.11 -2.70
CA LEU A 87 0.95 -10.07 -3.56
C LEU A 87 1.98 -9.71 -4.63
N ILE A 88 1.59 -9.80 -5.90
CA ILE A 88 2.30 -9.20 -7.03
C ILE A 88 1.62 -7.87 -7.33
N TYR A 89 2.40 -6.79 -7.33
CA TYR A 89 1.88 -5.45 -7.55
C TYR A 89 2.81 -4.65 -8.48
N TYR A 90 2.21 -3.96 -9.45
CA TYR A 90 2.92 -3.20 -10.48
C TYR A 90 2.92 -1.70 -10.20
N GLY A 91 4.07 -1.10 -10.49
CA GLY A 91 4.38 0.31 -10.28
C GLY A 91 3.45 1.32 -10.98
N ASP A 92 3.70 2.60 -10.74
CA ASP A 92 2.86 3.70 -11.25
C ASP A 92 3.33 4.28 -12.60
N ASN A 93 4.35 3.70 -13.25
CA ASN A 93 4.74 4.06 -14.62
C ASN A 93 4.02 3.21 -15.67
N ARG A 94 2.74 3.52 -15.92
CA ARG A 94 1.86 2.71 -16.78
C ARG A 94 1.70 3.27 -18.21
N LYS A 95 2.51 4.25 -18.62
CA LYS A 95 2.48 4.86 -19.96
C LYS A 95 3.91 5.20 -20.43
N PRO A 96 4.16 5.20 -21.74
CA PRO A 96 5.46 5.61 -22.29
C PRO A 96 5.72 7.12 -22.11
N GLY A 97 6.98 7.50 -22.35
CA GLY A 97 7.42 8.90 -22.36
C GLY A 97 8.01 9.44 -21.05
N LYS A 98 8.20 8.58 -20.03
CA LYS A 98 8.86 8.96 -18.76
C LYS A 98 9.82 7.88 -18.30
N ASP A 99 10.87 8.32 -17.60
CA ASP A 99 11.71 7.40 -16.83
C ASP A 99 10.87 6.70 -15.74
N ILE A 100 11.26 5.46 -15.41
CA ILE A 100 10.57 4.61 -14.42
C ILE A 100 10.40 5.30 -13.07
N LEU A 101 11.32 6.18 -12.66
CA LEU A 101 11.25 6.90 -11.38
C LEU A 101 10.55 8.27 -11.49
N HIS A 102 10.34 8.78 -12.70
CA HIS A 102 9.78 10.12 -12.94
C HIS A 102 8.25 10.11 -13.03
N THR A 103 7.59 9.39 -12.13
CA THR A 103 6.13 9.31 -12.06
C THR A 103 5.54 10.47 -11.28
N SER A 104 4.32 10.91 -11.65
CA SER A 104 3.70 12.10 -11.05
C SER A 104 3.41 11.98 -9.56
N ARG A 105 3.20 10.75 -9.08
CA ARG A 105 2.91 10.44 -7.67
C ARG A 105 4.11 9.81 -6.95
N ARG A 106 5.23 9.64 -7.66
CA ARG A 106 6.46 9.04 -7.15
C ARG A 106 6.26 7.65 -6.53
N GLY A 107 5.27 6.89 -6.99
CA GLY A 107 4.97 5.55 -6.46
C GLY A 107 6.14 4.59 -6.65
N ASN A 108 6.76 4.60 -7.83
CA ASN A 108 7.96 3.81 -8.11
C ASN A 108 9.16 4.16 -7.24
N ILE A 109 9.30 5.43 -6.82
CA ILE A 109 10.32 5.82 -5.84
C ILE A 109 10.00 5.21 -4.47
N ALA A 110 8.73 5.26 -4.06
CA ALA A 110 8.29 4.66 -2.80
C ALA A 110 8.54 3.14 -2.78
N LEU A 111 8.24 2.44 -3.89
CA LEU A 111 8.54 1.03 -4.05
C LEU A 111 10.04 0.76 -3.95
N LYS A 112 10.85 1.41 -4.79
CA LYS A 112 12.30 1.24 -4.81
C LYS A 112 12.89 1.39 -3.41
N ASN A 113 12.56 2.49 -2.73
CA ASN A 113 13.09 2.78 -1.39
C ASN A 113 12.68 1.72 -0.37
N ALA A 114 11.43 1.23 -0.41
CA ALA A 114 10.95 0.23 0.54
C ALA A 114 11.67 -1.12 0.39
N PHE A 115 11.90 -1.59 -0.85
CA PHE A 115 12.63 -2.83 -1.10
C PHE A 115 14.12 -2.71 -0.74
N GLU A 116 14.74 -1.56 -1.03
CA GLU A 116 16.12 -1.28 -0.60
C GLU A 116 16.24 -1.26 0.93
N SER A 117 15.30 -0.62 1.63
CA SER A 117 15.24 -0.63 3.09
C SER A 117 15.02 -2.04 3.63
N ALA A 118 14.13 -2.85 3.05
CA ALA A 118 13.89 -4.22 3.51
C ALA A 118 15.13 -5.12 3.43
N THR A 119 16.04 -4.83 2.50
CA THR A 119 17.33 -5.53 2.37
C THR A 119 18.37 -5.02 3.38
N ALA A 120 18.35 -3.72 3.70
CA ALA A 120 19.34 -3.10 4.57
C ALA A 120 18.95 -3.13 6.06
N ASP A 121 17.77 -2.63 6.38
CA ASP A 121 17.19 -2.55 7.72
C ASP A 121 15.66 -2.50 7.65
N ARG A 122 15.01 -3.59 8.04
CA ARG A 122 13.55 -3.72 8.02
C ARG A 122 12.84 -2.75 8.98
N ALA A 123 13.51 -2.28 10.04
CA ALA A 123 12.94 -1.27 10.93
C ALA A 123 12.72 0.08 10.24
N GLY A 124 13.43 0.34 9.13
CA GLY A 124 13.24 1.52 8.28
C GLY A 124 12.08 1.42 7.28
N VAL A 125 11.41 0.27 7.19
CA VAL A 125 10.34 0.03 6.20
C VAL A 125 8.99 0.48 6.74
N ALA A 126 8.24 1.21 5.91
CA ALA A 126 6.86 1.56 6.20
C ALA A 126 5.90 0.40 5.81
N PRO A 127 4.88 0.07 6.62
CA PRO A 127 3.90 -0.96 6.26
C PRO A 127 3.08 -0.57 5.04
N PHE A 128 2.72 -1.57 4.23
CA PHE A 128 1.82 -1.40 3.10
C PHE A 128 0.42 -1.89 3.47
N PHE A 129 -0.58 -1.02 3.44
CA PHE A 129 -1.97 -1.40 3.66
C PHE A 129 -2.64 -1.66 2.32
N VAL A 130 -3.00 -2.92 2.07
CA VAL A 130 -3.50 -3.37 0.78
C VAL A 130 -5.02 -3.32 0.78
N PHE A 131 -5.57 -2.63 -0.20
CA PHE A 131 -7.00 -2.56 -0.45
C PHE A 131 -7.31 -3.02 -1.86
N GLU A 132 -8.46 -3.63 -2.06
CA GLU A 132 -9.01 -3.87 -3.38
C GLU A 132 -10.37 -3.21 -3.56
N ARG A 133 -10.74 -3.02 -4.82
CA ARG A 133 -12.05 -2.48 -5.15
C ARG A 133 -13.13 -3.55 -4.99
N VAL A 134 -14.21 -3.22 -4.29
CA VAL A 134 -15.42 -4.07 -4.30
C VAL A 134 -16.11 -3.96 -5.67
N SER A 135 -16.38 -5.11 -6.29
CA SER A 135 -16.98 -5.17 -7.63
C SER A 135 -18.32 -4.43 -7.67
N GLY A 136 -18.54 -3.63 -8.72
CA GLY A 136 -19.77 -2.87 -8.91
C GLY A 136 -19.93 -1.63 -8.01
N SER A 137 -19.05 -1.40 -7.03
CA SER A 137 -19.12 -0.23 -6.14
C SER A 137 -17.82 0.58 -6.14
N ARG A 138 -17.78 1.65 -5.35
CA ARG A 138 -16.56 2.43 -5.05
C ARG A 138 -16.02 2.13 -3.65
N ASP A 139 -16.62 1.16 -2.98
CA ASP A 139 -16.16 0.68 -1.69
C ASP A 139 -14.86 -0.08 -1.87
N VAL A 140 -14.14 -0.22 -0.78
CA VAL A 140 -12.87 -0.93 -0.79
C VAL A 140 -12.89 -2.01 0.27
N MET A 141 -12.27 -3.14 -0.02
CA MET A 141 -12.05 -4.20 0.95
C MET A 141 -10.59 -4.17 1.39
N PHE A 142 -10.33 -4.30 2.69
CA PHE A 142 -8.98 -4.42 3.21
C PHE A 142 -8.49 -5.86 3.06
N LEU A 143 -7.35 -6.05 2.39
CA LEU A 143 -6.74 -7.37 2.15
C LEU A 143 -5.69 -7.75 3.19
N GLY A 144 -5.04 -6.77 3.82
CA GLY A 144 -4.04 -7.01 4.86
C GLY A 144 -2.88 -6.02 4.85
N CYS A 145 -1.95 -6.27 5.77
CA CYS A 145 -0.69 -5.55 5.88
C CYS A 145 0.41 -6.29 5.14
N ALA A 146 1.02 -5.67 4.15
CA ALA A 146 2.06 -6.25 3.32
C ALA A 146 3.44 -5.67 3.62
N VAL A 147 4.46 -6.49 3.37
CA VAL A 147 5.88 -6.17 3.49
C VAL A 147 6.62 -6.52 2.19
N PRO A 148 7.68 -5.79 1.82
CA PRO A 148 8.48 -6.12 0.65
C PRO A 148 9.13 -7.52 0.77
N GLY A 149 9.19 -8.23 -0.36
CA GLY A 149 9.79 -9.56 -0.44
C GLY A 149 8.80 -10.69 -0.18
N SER A 150 9.19 -11.91 -0.55
CA SER A 150 8.48 -13.14 -0.23
C SER A 150 9.46 -14.28 -0.04
N ARG A 151 9.15 -15.21 0.88
CA ARG A 151 9.96 -16.44 1.04
C ARG A 151 9.97 -17.31 -0.23
N HIS A 152 9.03 -17.07 -1.14
CA HIS A 152 8.89 -17.79 -2.41
C HIS A 152 9.72 -17.18 -3.54
N VAL A 153 10.38 -16.03 -3.31
CA VAL A 153 11.16 -15.30 -4.33
C VAL A 153 12.49 -14.84 -3.73
N PRO A 154 13.63 -15.02 -4.42
CA PRO A 154 14.90 -14.51 -3.94
C PRO A 154 14.90 -12.98 -3.75
N PRO A 155 15.66 -12.41 -2.78
CA PRO A 155 15.71 -10.95 -2.54
C PRO A 155 16.18 -10.07 -3.71
N ARG A 156 16.65 -10.65 -4.82
CA ARG A 156 17.02 -9.89 -6.03
C ARG A 156 15.94 -9.93 -7.11
N GLU A 157 14.90 -10.72 -6.89
CA GLU A 157 13.80 -10.97 -7.83
C GLU A 157 12.46 -10.47 -7.28
N ASP A 158 12.46 -9.93 -6.07
CA ASP A 158 11.27 -9.40 -5.40
C ASP A 158 10.90 -7.98 -5.87
N LEU A 159 11.85 -7.20 -6.40
CA LEU A 159 11.59 -5.99 -7.18
C LEU A 159 12.32 -6.04 -8.52
N THR A 160 11.55 -6.26 -9.59
CA THR A 160 12.08 -6.40 -10.95
C THR A 160 11.53 -5.30 -11.87
N VAL A 161 12.24 -5.07 -12.97
CA VAL A 161 11.82 -4.12 -14.01
C VAL A 161 11.17 -4.89 -15.15
N GLU A 162 9.90 -4.59 -15.38
CA GLU A 162 9.11 -5.16 -16.47
C GLU A 162 9.01 -4.19 -17.63
N TRP A 163 9.09 -4.75 -18.83
CA TRP A 163 9.02 -4.00 -20.08
C TRP A 163 7.64 -4.16 -20.70
N ASN A 164 7.10 -3.08 -21.25
CA ASN A 164 5.81 -3.11 -21.95
C ASN A 164 5.82 -2.15 -23.15
N VAL A 165 4.95 -2.38 -24.12
CA VAL A 165 4.83 -1.60 -25.35
C VAL A 165 3.41 -1.07 -25.47
N SER A 166 3.26 0.24 -25.65
CA SER A 166 1.97 0.86 -25.94
C SER A 166 2.14 1.90 -27.04
N GLY A 167 1.28 1.86 -28.07
CA GLY A 167 1.38 2.76 -29.22
C GLY A 167 2.73 2.70 -29.96
N GLY A 168 3.38 1.52 -29.97
CA GLY A 168 4.70 1.33 -30.58
C GLY A 168 5.88 1.85 -29.74
N GLN A 169 5.64 2.35 -28.53
CA GLN A 169 6.69 2.86 -27.64
C GLN A 169 6.92 1.91 -26.46
N LEU A 170 8.18 1.56 -26.25
CA LEU A 170 8.65 0.76 -25.13
C LEU A 170 8.75 1.62 -23.86
N PHE A 171 8.32 1.07 -22.73
CA PHE A 171 8.49 1.69 -21.43
C PHE A 171 8.65 0.64 -20.33
N ARG A 172 9.16 1.09 -19.19
CA ARG A 172 9.52 0.24 -18.05
C ARG A 172 8.66 0.55 -16.85
N ASN A 173 8.29 -0.47 -16.10
CA ASN A 173 7.62 -0.33 -14.82
C ASN A 173 8.21 -1.30 -13.80
N TYR A 174 7.94 -1.09 -12.51
CA TYR A 174 8.31 -2.05 -11.48
C TYR A 174 7.27 -3.16 -11.37
N ARG A 175 7.73 -4.36 -11.06
CA ARG A 175 6.96 -5.48 -10.52
C ARG A 175 7.52 -5.82 -9.15
N GLY A 176 6.73 -5.53 -8.11
CA GLY A 176 7.05 -5.84 -6.73
C GLY A 176 6.33 -7.12 -6.28
N VAL A 177 7.04 -7.96 -5.52
CA VAL A 177 6.52 -9.12 -4.81
C VAL A 177 6.53 -8.82 -3.32
N PHE A 178 5.38 -8.98 -2.69
CA PHE A 178 5.16 -8.69 -1.29
C PHE A 178 4.62 -9.92 -0.57
N THR A 179 4.88 -9.99 0.73
CA THR A 179 4.21 -10.92 1.64
C THR A 179 3.12 -10.15 2.37
N VAL A 180 1.89 -10.65 2.34
CA VAL A 180 0.81 -10.18 3.22
C VAL A 180 0.98 -10.91 4.56
N LEU A 181 1.23 -10.15 5.63
CA LEU A 181 1.37 -10.69 6.97
C LEU A 181 0.02 -11.19 7.49
N GLY A 182 0.07 -12.15 8.42
CA GLY A 182 -1.11 -12.74 9.06
C GLY A 182 -1.96 -11.81 9.93
N CYS A 183 -1.65 -10.50 9.96
CA CYS A 183 -2.33 -9.48 10.76
C CYS A 183 -3.83 -9.44 10.40
N GLN A 184 -4.69 -10.00 11.25
CA GLN A 184 -6.14 -10.00 11.02
C GLN A 184 -6.77 -8.60 11.20
N SER A 185 -6.17 -7.76 12.03
CA SER A 185 -6.61 -6.39 12.28
C SER A 185 -5.43 -5.44 12.49
N ILE A 186 -5.56 -4.24 11.95
CA ILE A 186 -4.66 -3.09 12.14
C ILE A 186 -5.43 -2.05 12.94
N SER A 187 -5.05 -1.88 14.20
CA SER A 187 -5.72 -0.95 15.09
C SER A 187 -5.56 0.50 14.62
N ARG A 188 -6.59 1.32 14.87
CA ARG A 188 -6.55 2.77 14.70
C ARG A 188 -5.40 3.39 15.51
N SER A 189 -5.13 2.85 16.70
CA SER A 189 -4.01 3.29 17.53
C SER A 189 -2.68 3.13 16.80
N TRP A 190 -2.44 1.98 16.15
CA TRP A 190 -1.19 1.77 15.42
C TRP A 190 -1.05 2.67 14.19
N ILE A 191 -2.14 2.90 13.46
CA ILE A 191 -2.15 3.86 12.35
C ILE A 191 -1.76 5.26 12.83
N ASN A 192 -2.25 5.67 14.01
CA ASN A 192 -1.90 6.96 14.61
C ASN A 192 -0.42 6.99 15.05
N ASP A 193 0.06 5.92 15.68
CA ASP A 193 1.45 5.79 16.12
C ASP A 193 2.44 5.83 14.93
N LEU A 194 2.11 5.17 13.82
CA LEU A 194 2.88 5.24 12.57
C LEU A 194 3.01 6.69 12.07
N GLN A 195 1.93 7.48 12.14
CA GLN A 195 1.96 8.88 11.69
C GLN A 195 2.90 9.77 12.50
N VAL A 196 3.25 9.38 13.73
CA VAL A 196 4.20 10.13 14.58
C VAL A 196 5.54 9.42 14.73
N GLY A 197 5.79 8.37 13.94
CA GLY A 197 7.06 7.65 13.93
C GLY A 197 7.24 6.64 15.06
N LEU A 198 6.15 6.21 15.71
CA LEU A 198 6.14 5.21 16.79
C LEU A 198 5.66 3.82 16.31
N GLY A 199 6.00 3.47 15.06
CA GLY A 199 5.51 2.25 14.39
C GLY A 199 5.91 0.91 15.01
N ALA A 200 6.92 0.89 15.89
CA ALA A 200 7.39 -0.31 16.61
C ALA A 200 6.95 -0.31 18.09
N GLY A 201 5.89 0.42 18.42
CA GLY A 201 5.32 0.54 19.76
C GLY A 201 4.35 -0.60 20.15
N LEU A 202 3.68 -0.43 21.30
CA LEU A 202 2.77 -1.44 21.89
C LEU A 202 1.54 -1.76 21.04
N SER A 203 1.13 -0.84 20.16
CA SER A 203 -0.03 -1.01 19.29
C SER A 203 0.28 -1.80 18.01
N ALA A 204 1.57 -2.04 17.73
CA ALA A 204 2.01 -2.74 16.53
C ALA A 204 1.57 -4.21 16.55
N PRO A 205 1.04 -4.75 15.43
CA PRO A 205 0.76 -6.17 15.31
C PRO A 205 2.01 -7.00 15.58
N HIS A 206 1.83 -8.15 16.24
CA HIS A 206 2.95 -9.02 16.58
C HIS A 206 3.67 -9.52 15.32
N GLU A 207 2.94 -9.84 14.25
CA GLU A 207 3.50 -10.31 12.98
C GLU A 207 4.38 -9.24 12.32
N TRP A 208 4.01 -7.96 12.47
CA TRP A 208 4.84 -6.85 12.01
C TRP A 208 6.14 -6.75 12.83
N MET A 209 6.02 -6.86 14.16
CA MET A 209 7.17 -6.82 15.08
C MET A 209 8.12 -7.99 14.87
N ASP A 210 7.59 -9.17 14.55
CA ASP A 210 8.39 -10.35 14.22
C ASP A 210 9.12 -10.15 12.88
N TRP A 211 8.44 -9.60 11.87
CA TRP A 211 9.05 -9.35 10.56
C TRP A 211 10.21 -8.34 10.62
N ILE A 212 10.08 -7.24 11.37
CA ILE A 212 11.15 -6.24 11.50
C ILE A 212 12.36 -6.75 12.30
N ARG A 213 12.21 -7.79 13.12
CA ARG A 213 13.27 -8.36 13.97
C ARG A 213 14.00 -9.55 13.35
N ALA A 214 13.40 -10.19 12.35
CA ALA A 214 13.94 -11.36 11.65
C ALA A 214 15.06 -10.98 10.67
#